data_AF-A0A812SFG6-F1
#
_entry.id   AF-A0A812SFG6-F1
#
_cell.length_a   1.000
_cell.length_b   1.000
_cell.length_c   1.000
_cell.angle_alpha   90.00
_cell.angle_beta   90.00
_cell.angle_gamma   90.00
#
_symmetry.space_group_name_H-M   'P 1'
#
loop_
_entity.id
_entity.type
_entity.pdbx_description
1 polymer ?
#
loop_
_entity_poly.entity_id
_entity_poly.type
_entity_poly.pdbx_seq_one_letter_code
_entity_poly.pdbx_strand_id
1 'polypeptide(L)'
;MLPEIRYERDEPSPRLLKSREEEVTQPAQTQPPPFSQKQQREILQEFQRQQEENLRQQRDMEAETLRQERQRARESRRSSASRLREAAKAAPSVPQTHPKKSKTSPLGRMMAHFRSKMSSLWRGRDAVTAFDGDDEKFLEAQTERLLAVMKDTLAASHNEPVAVRRKVFRELQRKLHPDKNAHCREAAKIAFQQLMDQQGKYLKEVV
;
A
#
# COMPACT_ATOMS: atom_id res chain seq x y z
N MET A 1 -32.31 -4.10 -25.93
CA MET A 1 -33.13 -5.22 -25.41
C MET A 1 -32.24 -6.45 -25.30
N LEU A 2 -31.81 -6.76 -24.09
CA LEU A 2 -31.19 -8.03 -23.65
C LEU A 2 -31.69 -8.25 -22.20
N PRO A 3 -32.07 -9.47 -21.80
CA PRO A 3 -32.84 -9.69 -20.58
C PRO A 3 -31.97 -9.74 -19.31
N GLU A 4 -32.50 -9.14 -18.25
CA GLU A 4 -32.10 -9.33 -16.85
C GLU A 4 -32.16 -10.82 -16.48
N ILE A 5 -31.06 -11.39 -15.99
CA ILE A 5 -31.08 -12.68 -15.28
C ILE A 5 -30.89 -12.36 -13.79
N ARG A 6 -32.01 -12.27 -13.08
CA ARG A 6 -32.05 -12.24 -11.61
C ARG A 6 -31.90 -13.67 -11.12
N TYR A 7 -30.80 -13.95 -10.43
CA TYR A 7 -30.68 -15.17 -9.64
C TYR A 7 -31.29 -14.92 -8.26
N GLU A 8 -32.53 -15.40 -8.05
CA GLU A 8 -33.06 -15.61 -6.71
C GLU A 8 -32.26 -16.73 -6.05
N ARG A 9 -31.61 -16.41 -4.93
CA ARG A 9 -30.97 -17.39 -4.05
C ARG A 9 -32.02 -17.80 -3.02
N ASP A 10 -32.68 -18.93 -3.28
CA ASP A 10 -33.51 -19.64 -2.31
C ASP A 10 -32.64 -20.07 -1.12
N GLU A 11 -32.85 -19.43 0.03
CA GLU A 11 -32.30 -19.84 1.33
C GLU A 11 -33.09 -21.05 1.85
N PRO A 12 -32.47 -22.20 2.13
CA PRO A 12 -33.16 -23.32 2.75
C PRO A 12 -33.50 -22.99 4.21
N SER A 13 -34.79 -22.81 4.47
CA SER A 13 -35.38 -22.67 5.79
C SER A 13 -34.89 -23.77 6.75
N PRO A 14 -34.31 -23.44 7.93
CA PRO A 14 -33.89 -24.45 8.90
C PRO A 14 -35.14 -25.11 9.51
N ARG A 15 -35.38 -26.35 9.10
CA ARG A 15 -36.40 -27.23 9.67
C ARG A 15 -36.13 -27.42 11.17
N LEU A 16 -37.06 -26.91 11.97
CA LEU A 16 -37.25 -27.25 13.38
C LEU A 16 -37.43 -28.77 13.53
N LEU A 17 -36.34 -29.48 13.85
CA LEU A 17 -36.40 -30.83 14.37
C LEU A 17 -36.69 -30.75 15.88
N LYS A 18 -37.98 -30.71 16.22
CA LYS A 18 -38.48 -31.16 17.51
C LYS A 18 -38.48 -32.67 17.50
N SER A 19 -37.55 -33.33 18.18
CA SER A 19 -37.69 -34.75 18.51
C SER A 19 -36.77 -35.16 19.66
N ARG A 20 -37.42 -35.74 20.66
CA ARG A 20 -36.99 -36.91 21.44
C ARG A 20 -36.14 -36.61 22.68
N GLU A 21 -36.87 -36.43 23.77
CA GLU A 21 -36.42 -36.62 25.15
C GLU A 21 -35.97 -38.08 25.33
N GLU A 22 -34.67 -38.34 25.16
CA GLU A 22 -34.03 -39.48 25.78
C GLU A 22 -33.47 -39.01 27.12
N GLU A 23 -34.12 -39.45 28.20
CA GLU A 23 -33.67 -39.32 29.57
C GLU A 23 -32.41 -40.19 29.77
N VAL A 24 -31.29 -39.70 29.26
CA VAL A 24 -29.96 -40.23 29.56
C VAL A 24 -29.58 -39.66 30.92
N THR A 25 -29.64 -40.51 31.94
CA THR A 25 -29.06 -40.25 33.26
C THR A 25 -27.59 -39.86 33.08
N GLN A 26 -27.33 -38.55 33.06
CA GLN A 26 -26.00 -38.01 32.86
C GLN A 26 -25.11 -38.49 34.02
N PRO A 27 -23.97 -39.13 33.76
CA PRO A 27 -23.02 -39.45 34.82
C PRO A 27 -22.66 -38.13 35.50
N ALA A 28 -22.79 -38.08 36.83
CA ALA A 28 -22.53 -36.91 37.66
C ALA A 28 -21.29 -36.18 37.14
N GLN A 29 -21.53 -35.03 36.50
CA GLN A 29 -20.52 -34.22 35.86
C GLN A 29 -19.65 -33.64 36.97
N THR A 30 -18.64 -34.43 37.35
CA THR A 30 -17.73 -34.11 38.44
C THR A 30 -16.89 -32.96 37.92
N GLN A 31 -17.25 -31.73 38.28
CA GLN A 31 -16.46 -30.56 37.91
C GLN A 31 -15.03 -30.81 38.37
N PRO A 32 -14.03 -30.68 37.48
CA PRO A 32 -12.65 -30.81 37.89
C PRO A 32 -12.39 -29.82 39.03
N PRO A 33 -11.64 -30.22 40.07
CA PRO A 33 -11.35 -29.35 41.19
C PRO A 33 -10.72 -28.05 40.67
N PRO A 34 -11.12 -26.89 41.20
CA PRO A 34 -10.57 -25.62 40.76
C PRO A 34 -9.04 -25.65 40.90
N PHE A 35 -8.34 -25.28 39.82
CA PHE A 35 -6.88 -25.18 39.83
C PHE A 35 -6.42 -24.37 41.04
N SER A 36 -5.39 -24.85 41.73
CA SER A 36 -4.75 -24.06 42.79
C SER A 36 -4.25 -22.72 42.21
N GLN A 37 -4.20 -21.66 43.02
CA GLN A 37 -3.68 -20.36 42.56
C GLN A 37 -2.26 -20.48 41.98
N LYS A 38 -1.46 -21.42 42.48
CA LYS A 38 -0.12 -21.71 41.95
C LYS A 38 -0.19 -22.23 40.51
N GLN A 39 -1.07 -23.20 40.24
CA GLN A 39 -1.27 -23.74 38.89
C GLN A 39 -1.80 -22.67 37.92
N GLN A 40 -2.71 -21.81 38.37
CA GLN A 40 -3.22 -20.70 37.53
C GLN A 40 -2.10 -19.74 37.11
N ARG A 41 -1.17 -19.41 38.02
CA ARG A 41 -0.01 -18.57 37.70
C ARG A 41 0.96 -19.23 36.74
N GLU A 42 1.21 -20.53 36.91
CA GLU A 42 2.10 -21.31 36.04
C GLU A 42 1.55 -21.39 34.61
N ILE A 43 0.25 -21.67 34.46
CA ILE A 43 -0.42 -21.67 33.16
C ILE A 43 -0.30 -20.29 32.47
N LEU A 44 -0.51 -19.20 33.21
CA LEU A 44 -0.41 -17.86 32.66
C LEU A 44 1.03 -17.52 32.24
N GLN A 45 2.02 -17.94 33.02
CA GLN A 45 3.43 -17.72 32.72
C GLN A 45 3.89 -18.53 31.49
N GLU A 46 3.43 -19.78 31.38
CA GLU A 46 3.72 -20.63 30.23
C GLU A 46 3.09 -20.07 28.96
N PHE A 47 1.84 -19.61 29.04
CA PHE A 47 1.18 -18.93 27.92
C PHE A 47 1.95 -17.69 27.46
N GLN A 48 2.42 -16.87 28.40
CA GLN A 48 3.23 -15.69 28.07
C GLN A 48 4.56 -16.07 27.39
N ARG A 49 5.25 -17.10 27.90
CA ARG A 49 6.48 -17.63 27.30
C ARG A 49 6.24 -18.11 25.87
N GLN A 50 5.12 -18.80 25.64
CA GLN A 50 4.75 -19.31 24.32
C GLN A 50 4.47 -18.18 23.33
N GLN A 51 3.83 -17.09 23.77
CA GLN A 51 3.64 -15.89 22.94
C GLN A 51 4.98 -15.24 22.55
N GLU A 52 5.91 -15.13 23.50
CA GLU A 52 7.25 -14.58 23.24
C GLU A 52 8.06 -15.46 22.28
N GLU A 53 8.00 -16.79 22.45
CA GLU A 53 8.66 -17.74 21.58
C GLU A 53 8.12 -17.66 20.15
N ASN A 54 6.80 -17.55 19.98
CA ASN A 54 6.18 -17.41 18.67
C ASN A 54 6.63 -16.12 17.96
N LEU A 55 6.65 -14.98 18.67
CA LEU A 55 7.19 -13.72 18.16
C LEU A 55 8.68 -13.84 17.78
N ARG A 56 9.46 -14.59 18.56
CA ARG A 56 10.88 -14.83 18.26
C ARG A 56 11.05 -15.64 16.98
N GLN A 57 10.27 -16.72 16.80
CA GLN A 57 10.28 -17.52 15.58
C GLN A 57 9.90 -16.69 14.35
N GLN A 58 8.92 -15.81 14.47
CA GLN A 58 8.53 -14.90 13.39
C GLN A 58 9.69 -13.97 12.98
N ARG A 59 10.38 -13.36 13.95
CA ARG A 59 11.55 -12.51 13.68
C ARG A 59 12.70 -13.27 13.04
N ASP A 60 12.97 -14.50 13.47
CA ASP A 60 14.03 -15.32 12.91
C ASP A 60 13.71 -15.71 11.45
N MET A 61 12.46 -16.04 11.16
CA MET A 61 11.96 -16.30 9.80
C MET A 61 12.11 -15.06 8.89
N GLU A 62 11.71 -13.87 9.36
CA GLU A 62 11.90 -12.60 8.63
C GLU A 62 13.38 -12.25 8.42
N ALA A 63 14.23 -12.54 9.40
CA ALA A 63 15.67 -12.32 9.29
C ALA A 63 16.29 -13.26 8.23
N GLU A 64 15.81 -14.50 8.13
CA GLU A 64 16.26 -15.46 7.13
C GLU A 64 15.82 -15.08 5.72
N THR A 65 14.57 -14.66 5.53
CA THR A 65 14.09 -14.18 4.21
C THR A 65 14.88 -12.96 3.75
N LEU A 66 15.18 -12.01 4.64
CA LEU A 66 16.01 -10.85 4.32
C LEU A 66 17.45 -11.25 3.94
N ARG A 67 18.03 -12.28 4.59
CA ARG A 67 19.35 -12.82 4.22
C ARG A 67 19.32 -13.43 2.82
N GLN A 68 18.28 -14.20 2.49
CA GLN A 68 18.11 -14.80 1.16
C GLN A 68 17.94 -13.73 0.07
N GLU A 69 17.13 -12.69 0.32
CA GLU A 69 16.95 -11.59 -0.64
C GLU A 69 18.27 -10.84 -0.90
N ARG A 70 19.04 -10.55 0.15
CA ARG A 70 20.38 -9.95 0.02
C ARG A 70 21.34 -10.82 -0.78
N GLN A 71 21.29 -12.14 -0.63
CA GLN A 71 22.08 -13.06 -1.43
C GLN A 71 21.68 -13.02 -2.91
N ARG A 72 20.38 -13.11 -3.22
CA ARG A 72 19.86 -12.99 -4.60
C ARG A 72 20.25 -11.67 -5.26
N ALA A 73 20.18 -10.56 -4.52
CA ALA A 73 20.59 -9.26 -5.02
C ALA A 73 22.09 -9.19 -5.34
N ARG A 74 22.95 -9.82 -4.51
CA ARG A 74 24.39 -9.91 -4.77
C ARG A 74 24.69 -10.76 -6.01
N GLU A 75 24.02 -11.89 -6.16
CA GLU A 75 24.18 -12.77 -7.33
C GLU A 75 23.68 -12.12 -8.61
N SER A 76 22.54 -11.42 -8.57
CA SER A 76 22.01 -10.66 -9.70
C SER A 76 22.98 -9.56 -10.16
N ARG A 77 23.60 -8.84 -9.22
CA ARG A 77 24.63 -7.84 -9.52
C ARG A 77 25.87 -8.47 -10.13
N ARG A 78 26.32 -9.62 -9.61
CA ARG A 78 27.48 -10.36 -10.14
C ARG A 78 27.21 -10.86 -11.56
N SER A 79 26.02 -11.41 -11.82
CA SER A 79 25.59 -11.86 -13.15
C SER A 79 25.51 -10.70 -14.14
N SER A 80 24.89 -9.58 -13.76
CA SER A 80 24.81 -8.37 -14.58
C SER A 80 26.20 -7.80 -14.91
N ALA A 81 27.10 -7.75 -13.93
CA ALA A 81 28.47 -7.27 -14.14
C ALA A 81 29.26 -8.16 -15.12
N SER A 82 29.10 -9.49 -15.04
CA SER A 82 29.69 -10.42 -16.00
C SER A 82 29.16 -10.19 -17.42
N ARG A 83 27.84 -10.01 -17.58
CA ARG A 83 27.21 -9.72 -18.88
C ARG A 83 27.71 -8.41 -19.49
N LEU A 84 27.87 -7.36 -18.69
CA LEU A 84 28.41 -6.08 -19.17
C LEU A 84 29.86 -6.23 -19.64
N ARG A 85 30.67 -7.01 -18.92
CA ARG A 85 32.06 -7.27 -19.30
C ARG A 85 32.16 -8.09 -20.60
N GLU A 86 31.28 -9.06 -20.78
CA GLU A 86 31.19 -9.86 -21.99
C GLU A 86 30.72 -9.02 -23.20
N ALA A 87 29.68 -8.21 -23.01
CA ALA A 87 29.18 -7.28 -24.03
C ALA A 87 30.24 -6.25 -24.45
N ALA A 88 31.02 -5.72 -23.50
CA ALA A 88 32.12 -4.80 -23.80
C ALA A 88 33.25 -5.46 -24.61
N LYS A 89 33.48 -6.76 -24.44
CA LYS A 89 34.47 -7.51 -25.23
C LYS A 89 33.98 -7.80 -26.66
N ALA A 90 32.67 -7.88 -26.87
CA ALA A 90 32.07 -8.15 -28.17
C ALA A 90 31.80 -6.90 -29.02
N ALA A 91 31.86 -5.69 -28.44
CA ALA A 91 31.55 -4.46 -29.16
C ALA A 91 32.72 -4.03 -30.09
N PRO A 92 32.51 -3.93 -31.42
CA PRO A 92 33.49 -3.36 -32.34
C PRO A 92 33.65 -1.86 -32.07
N SER A 93 34.89 -1.35 -32.11
CA SER A 93 35.24 0.04 -31.81
C SER A 93 34.56 1.02 -32.78
N VAL A 94 33.48 1.68 -32.36
CA VAL A 94 32.80 2.72 -33.16
C VAL A 94 33.39 4.11 -32.84
N PRO A 95 33.75 4.93 -33.86
CA PRO A 95 34.31 6.27 -33.66
C PRO A 95 33.27 7.28 -33.13
N GLN A 96 33.68 8.08 -32.15
CA GLN A 96 32.85 9.11 -31.49
C GLN A 96 32.41 10.23 -32.46
N THR A 97 31.13 10.60 -32.43
CA THR A 97 30.62 11.85 -33.03
C THR A 97 29.88 12.67 -31.97
N HIS A 98 30.15 13.98 -31.93
CA HIS A 98 29.70 14.90 -30.89
C HIS A 98 28.35 15.56 -31.25
N PRO A 99 27.32 15.58 -30.37
CA PRO A 99 26.04 16.20 -30.67
C PRO A 99 26.00 17.71 -30.34
N LYS A 100 25.40 18.48 -31.25
CA LYS A 100 25.23 19.94 -31.21
C LYS A 100 24.05 20.38 -30.33
N LYS A 101 24.24 21.50 -29.62
CA LYS A 101 23.33 22.09 -28.61
C LYS A 101 22.24 22.96 -29.26
N SER A 102 20.96 22.70 -29.01
CA SER A 102 19.84 23.60 -29.36
C SER A 102 19.38 24.43 -28.15
N LYS A 103 19.17 25.73 -28.38
CA LYS A 103 18.79 26.76 -27.40
C LYS A 103 17.27 26.81 -27.28
N THR A 104 16.72 26.55 -26.09
CA THR A 104 15.30 26.74 -25.78
C THR A 104 15.17 27.61 -24.53
N SER A 105 14.21 28.54 -24.53
CA SER A 105 13.95 29.56 -23.51
C SER A 105 13.94 29.05 -22.04
N PRO A 106 14.53 29.80 -21.08
CA PRO A 106 14.84 29.30 -19.72
C PRO A 106 13.65 29.21 -18.75
N LEU A 107 12.58 29.99 -18.91
CA LEU A 107 11.53 30.09 -17.87
C LEU A 107 10.38 29.08 -18.03
N GLY A 108 9.90 28.87 -19.26
CA GLY A 108 8.84 27.87 -19.54
C GLY A 108 9.35 26.42 -19.45
N ARG A 109 10.66 26.22 -19.67
CA ARG A 109 11.30 24.89 -19.61
C ARG A 109 11.34 24.33 -18.19
N MET A 110 11.46 25.16 -17.15
CA MET A 110 11.60 24.68 -15.77
C MET A 110 10.33 24.00 -15.24
N MET A 111 9.13 24.55 -15.48
CA MET A 111 7.88 23.94 -14.96
C MET A 111 7.47 22.69 -15.74
N ALA A 112 7.68 22.69 -17.07
CA ALA A 112 7.45 21.50 -17.90
C ALA A 112 8.44 20.37 -17.57
N HIS A 113 9.72 20.69 -17.35
CA HIS A 113 10.68 19.72 -16.84
C HIS A 113 10.34 19.26 -15.43
N PHE A 114 9.79 20.10 -14.54
CA PHE A 114 9.46 19.66 -13.19
C PHE A 114 8.29 18.65 -13.19
N ARG A 115 7.22 18.90 -13.96
CA ARG A 115 6.12 17.91 -14.14
C ARG A 115 6.58 16.65 -14.85
N SER A 116 7.40 16.78 -15.90
CA SER A 116 7.94 15.63 -16.67
C SER A 116 8.99 14.82 -15.90
N LYS A 117 9.85 15.48 -15.11
CA LYS A 117 10.90 14.85 -14.30
C LYS A 117 10.32 14.19 -13.05
N MET A 118 9.28 14.76 -12.45
CA MET A 118 8.49 14.05 -11.44
C MET A 118 7.84 12.82 -12.10
N SER A 119 7.10 12.96 -13.20
CA SER A 119 6.45 11.81 -13.84
C SER A 119 7.42 10.66 -14.19
N SER A 120 8.67 10.95 -14.57
CA SER A 120 9.69 9.92 -14.87
C SER A 120 10.40 9.34 -13.63
N LEU A 121 10.61 10.13 -12.57
CA LEU A 121 11.13 9.61 -11.28
C LEU A 121 10.13 8.71 -10.55
N TRP A 122 8.84 8.82 -10.86
CA TRP A 122 7.78 8.00 -10.26
C TRP A 122 7.32 6.82 -11.14
N ARG A 123 7.62 6.83 -12.44
CA ARG A 123 7.26 5.79 -13.43
C ARG A 123 8.41 4.78 -13.68
N GLY A 124 9.43 4.78 -12.81
CA GLY A 124 10.67 4.03 -13.01
C GLY A 124 10.81 2.74 -12.19
N ARG A 125 9.74 2.21 -11.61
CA ARG A 125 9.80 0.98 -10.80
C ARG A 125 8.59 0.07 -11.01
N ASP A 126 8.24 -0.15 -12.28
CA ASP A 126 7.41 -1.27 -12.73
C ASP A 126 8.24 -2.57 -12.73
N ALA A 127 8.99 -2.81 -11.65
CA ALA A 127 9.56 -4.12 -11.39
C ALA A 127 8.45 -4.98 -10.79
N VAL A 128 7.66 -5.55 -11.71
CA VAL A 128 6.67 -6.60 -11.57
C VAL A 128 7.01 -7.54 -10.40
N THR A 129 6.52 -7.20 -9.22
CA THR A 129 6.16 -8.20 -8.21
C THR A 129 4.73 -8.54 -8.53
N ALA A 130 4.47 -9.81 -8.83
CA ALA A 130 3.12 -10.36 -8.79
C ALA A 130 2.60 -10.13 -7.37
N PHE A 131 1.88 -9.02 -7.19
CA PHE A 131 1.21 -8.71 -5.95
C PHE A 131 -0.04 -9.59 -5.89
N ASP A 132 -0.18 -10.35 -4.81
CA ASP A 132 -1.42 -11.05 -4.49
C ASP A 132 -2.57 -10.02 -4.49
N GLY A 133 -3.71 -10.37 -5.09
CA GLY A 133 -4.80 -9.44 -5.40
C GLY A 133 -5.44 -8.72 -4.20
N ASP A 134 -5.05 -9.06 -2.97
CA ASP A 134 -5.48 -8.38 -1.76
C ASP A 134 -4.83 -7.00 -1.58
N ASP A 135 -3.63 -6.78 -2.11
CA ASP A 135 -2.93 -5.49 -2.01
C ASP A 135 -3.56 -4.38 -2.88
N GLU A 136 -4.21 -4.76 -3.98
CA GLU A 136 -4.88 -3.81 -4.89
C GLU A 136 -6.13 -3.19 -4.23
N LYS A 137 -6.96 -4.03 -3.58
CA LYS A 137 -8.15 -3.55 -2.86
C LYS A 137 -7.79 -2.64 -1.70
N PHE A 138 -6.73 -2.98 -0.95
CA PHE A 138 -6.24 -2.13 0.12
C PHE A 138 -5.75 -0.79 -0.40
N LEU A 139 -5.01 -0.80 -1.52
CA LEU A 139 -4.53 0.41 -2.17
C LEU A 139 -5.68 1.31 -2.65
N GLU A 140 -6.71 0.72 -3.25
CA GLU A 140 -7.89 1.44 -3.73
C GLU A 140 -8.65 2.09 -2.57
N ALA A 141 -8.98 1.33 -1.52
CA ALA A 141 -9.66 1.84 -0.33
C ALA A 141 -8.87 2.99 0.34
N GLN A 142 -7.55 2.86 0.43
CA GLN A 142 -6.70 3.90 1.00
C GLN A 142 -6.63 5.14 0.09
N THR A 143 -6.62 4.95 -1.22
CA THR A 143 -6.69 6.05 -2.20
C THR A 143 -8.00 6.81 -2.07
N GLU A 144 -9.12 6.10 -2.02
CA GLU A 144 -10.46 6.70 -1.83
C GLU A 144 -10.54 7.50 -0.55
N ARG A 145 -10.02 6.96 0.57
CA ARG A 145 -9.98 7.66 1.85
C ARG A 145 -9.21 8.98 1.77
N LEU A 146 -8.03 8.98 1.15
CA LEU A 146 -7.23 10.20 0.98
C LEU A 146 -7.92 11.21 0.07
N LEU A 147 -8.55 10.72 -1.00
CA LEU A 147 -9.33 11.56 -1.92
C LEU A 147 -10.57 12.16 -1.26
N ALA A 148 -11.26 11.42 -0.40
CA ALA A 148 -12.40 11.93 0.36
C ALA A 148 -11.97 13.09 1.27
N VAL A 149 -10.94 12.89 2.10
CA VAL A 149 -10.38 13.95 2.96
C VAL A 149 -9.97 15.19 2.16
N MET A 150 -9.32 14.98 1.01
CA MET A 150 -8.94 16.06 0.10
C MET A 150 -10.17 16.84 -0.41
N LYS A 151 -11.16 16.13 -0.96
CA LYS A 151 -12.37 16.73 -1.55
C LYS A 151 -13.18 17.49 -0.50
N ASP A 152 -13.38 16.90 0.68
CA ASP A 152 -14.12 17.52 1.78
C ASP A 152 -13.45 18.81 2.25
N THR A 153 -12.13 18.78 2.40
CA THR A 153 -11.36 19.96 2.82
C THR A 153 -11.40 21.08 1.76
N LEU A 154 -11.31 20.73 0.47
CA LEU A 154 -11.42 21.70 -0.62
C LEU A 154 -12.83 22.28 -0.72
N ALA A 155 -13.87 21.46 -0.55
CA ALA A 155 -15.26 21.90 -0.56
C ALA A 155 -15.55 22.86 0.60
N ALA A 156 -15.12 22.50 1.82
CA ALA A 156 -15.34 23.32 3.02
C ALA A 156 -14.68 24.70 2.93
N SER A 157 -13.55 24.81 2.22
CA SER A 157 -12.79 26.06 2.08
C SER A 157 -13.03 26.78 0.75
N HIS A 158 -13.94 26.29 -0.10
CA HIS A 158 -14.12 26.84 -1.45
C HIS A 158 -14.57 28.30 -1.46
N ASN A 159 -15.38 28.70 -0.49
CA ASN A 159 -15.95 30.04 -0.36
C ASN A 159 -15.08 31.01 0.46
N GLU A 160 -13.93 30.54 0.93
CA GLU A 160 -12.99 31.35 1.70
C GLU A 160 -12.15 32.27 0.81
N PRO A 161 -11.59 33.36 1.37
CA PRO A 161 -10.66 34.22 0.64
C PRO A 161 -9.46 33.44 0.08
N VAL A 162 -8.91 33.91 -1.05
CA VAL A 162 -7.81 33.23 -1.76
C VAL A 162 -6.58 33.01 -0.88
N ALA A 163 -6.30 33.93 0.05
CA ALA A 163 -5.23 33.78 1.03
C ALA A 163 -5.42 32.52 1.91
N VAL A 164 -6.66 32.28 2.38
CA VAL A 164 -7.02 31.11 3.20
C VAL A 164 -6.97 29.84 2.34
N ARG A 165 -7.55 29.87 1.13
CA ARG A 165 -7.49 28.73 0.19
C ARG A 165 -6.07 28.31 -0.14
N ARG A 166 -5.16 29.26 -0.36
CA ARG A 166 -3.71 28.98 -0.55
C ARG A 166 -3.06 28.34 0.66
N LYS A 167 -3.49 28.69 1.88
CA LYS A 167 -2.99 28.08 3.11
C LYS A 167 -3.47 26.63 3.23
N VAL A 168 -4.78 26.41 3.05
CA VAL A 168 -5.41 25.08 3.05
C VAL A 168 -4.76 24.17 2.01
N PHE A 169 -4.54 24.68 0.80
CA PHE A 169 -3.90 23.92 -0.28
C PHE A 169 -2.47 23.48 0.09
N ARG A 170 -1.67 24.36 0.71
CA ARG A 170 -0.32 24.01 1.19
C ARG A 170 -0.36 22.97 2.31
N GLU A 171 -1.34 23.04 3.19
CA GLU A 171 -1.53 22.03 4.23
C GLU A 171 -1.91 20.67 3.64
N LEU A 172 -2.81 20.63 2.66
CA LEU A 172 -3.15 19.41 1.92
C LEU A 172 -1.93 18.83 1.19
N GLN A 173 -1.10 19.66 0.55
CA GLN A 173 0.15 19.20 -0.06
C GLN A 173 1.09 18.54 0.95
N ARG A 174 1.21 19.09 2.17
CA ARG A 174 2.03 18.49 3.24
C ARG A 174 1.44 17.17 3.74
N LYS A 175 0.11 17.11 3.93
CA LYS A 175 -0.60 15.93 4.43
C LYS A 175 -0.59 14.77 3.43
N LEU A 176 -0.80 15.06 2.14
CA LEU A 176 -0.86 14.08 1.07
C LEU A 176 0.53 13.77 0.45
N HIS A 177 1.62 14.32 1.00
CA HIS A 177 2.94 14.09 0.45
C HIS A 177 3.32 12.60 0.56
N PRO A 178 3.88 11.96 -0.50
CA PRO A 178 4.25 10.54 -0.46
C PRO A 178 5.27 10.19 0.63
N ASP A 179 6.15 11.13 0.99
CA ASP A 179 7.13 10.96 2.07
C ASP A 179 6.48 10.80 3.45
N LYS A 180 5.36 11.50 3.70
CA LYS A 180 4.62 11.39 4.96
C LYS A 180 3.72 10.16 5.02
N ASN A 181 3.40 9.57 3.87
CA ASN A 181 2.52 8.42 3.72
C ASN A 181 3.30 7.21 3.17
N ALA A 182 4.45 6.90 3.77
CA ALA A 182 5.35 5.86 3.29
C ALA A 182 4.69 4.46 3.20
N HIS A 183 3.73 4.17 4.07
CA HIS A 183 2.96 2.92 4.12
C HIS A 183 1.96 2.77 2.96
N CYS A 184 1.52 3.87 2.35
CA CYS A 184 0.58 3.87 1.22
C CYS A 184 1.04 4.83 0.12
N ARG A 185 2.32 4.69 -0.25
CA ARG A 185 3.02 5.64 -1.13
C ARG A 185 2.31 5.83 -2.47
N GLU A 186 1.81 4.76 -3.08
CA GLU A 186 1.11 4.82 -4.37
C GLU A 186 -0.24 5.55 -4.25
N ALA A 187 -1.03 5.26 -3.21
CA ALA A 187 -2.30 5.94 -2.94
C ALA A 187 -2.07 7.46 -2.73
N ALA A 188 -1.05 7.80 -1.95
CA ALA A 188 -0.68 9.20 -1.71
C ALA A 188 -0.26 9.92 -2.99
N LYS A 189 0.46 9.25 -3.91
CA LYS A 189 0.81 9.85 -5.22
C LYS A 189 -0.44 10.16 -6.04
N ILE A 190 -1.41 9.23 -6.09
CA ILE A 190 -2.65 9.41 -6.86
C ILE A 190 -3.43 10.60 -6.30
N ALA A 191 -3.63 10.64 -4.97
CA ALA A 191 -4.33 11.74 -4.30
C ALA A 191 -3.59 13.09 -4.48
N PHE A 192 -2.27 13.10 -4.34
CA PHE A 192 -1.46 14.30 -4.54
C PHE A 192 -1.50 14.80 -5.99
N GLN A 193 -1.48 13.90 -6.97
CA GLN A 193 -1.61 14.24 -8.38
C GLN A 193 -2.97 14.90 -8.67
N GLN A 194 -4.08 14.32 -8.18
CA GLN A 194 -5.40 14.93 -8.30
C GLN A 194 -5.47 16.31 -7.64
N LEU A 195 -4.87 16.50 -6.46
CA LEU A 195 -4.78 17.80 -5.80
C LEU A 195 -4.12 18.84 -6.72
N MET A 196 -2.98 18.49 -7.32
CA MET A 196 -2.24 19.38 -8.23
C MET A 196 -3.03 19.71 -9.50
N ASP A 197 -3.79 18.76 -10.05
CA ASP A 197 -4.61 18.99 -11.24
C ASP A 197 -5.80 19.93 -10.96
N GLN A 198 -6.30 19.96 -9.72
CA GLN A 198 -7.36 20.87 -9.28
C GLN A 198 -6.86 22.27 -8.88
N GLN A 199 -5.55 22.45 -8.68
CA GLN A 199 -4.94 23.70 -8.20
C GLN A 199 -5.41 24.94 -8.98
N GLY A 200 -5.37 24.85 -10.31
CA GLY A 200 -5.70 25.97 -11.19
C GLY A 200 -7.20 26.32 -11.19
N LYS A 201 -8.09 25.40 -10.82
CA LYS A 201 -9.52 25.67 -10.69
C LYS A 201 -9.83 26.26 -9.32
N TYR A 202 -9.26 25.66 -8.27
CA TYR A 202 -9.54 26.02 -6.89
C TYR A 202 -8.94 27.38 -6.47
N LEU A 203 -7.77 27.75 -7.00
CA LEU A 203 -7.10 29.01 -6.65
C LEU A 203 -7.46 30.19 -7.58
N LYS A 204 -8.36 30.01 -8.54
CA LYS A 204 -8.85 31.13 -9.36
C LYS A 204 -9.69 32.06 -8.48
N GLU A 205 -9.37 33.34 -8.54
CA GLU A 205 -10.25 34.38 -8.01
C GLU A 205 -11.54 34.35 -8.82
N VAL A 206 -12.67 34.21 -8.11
CA VAL A 206 -13.97 34.55 -8.69
C VAL A 206 -13.97 36.07 -8.66
N VAL A 207 -13.57 36.65 -9.79
CA VAL A 207 -13.64 38.09 -10.06
C VAL A 207 -15.09 38.46 -10.31
#